data_AF-A0A0G2FM97-F1
#
_entry.id   AF-A0A0G2FM97-F1
#
_cell.length_a   1.000
_cell.length_b   1.000
_cell.length_c   1.000
_cell.angle_alpha   90.00
_cell.angle_beta   90.00
_cell.angle_gamma   90.00
#
_symmetry.space_group_name_H-M   'P 1'
#
loop_
_entity.id
_entity.type
_entity.pdbx_description
1 polymer ?
#
loop_
_entity_poly.entity_id
_entity_poly.type
_entity_poly.pdbx_seq_one_letter_code
_entity_poly.pdbx_strand_id
1 'polypeptide(L)'
;MDNSYRSSSPIPNLIQKWASENYDKVAAAINFKGGWEGWAQVEIAYEMVQAYSTPMISDRHRRGIKFDVTREAKVYSNKPDDRVDLVIHMPGNALRSDARPAYLFELKCESCGGDAVTALRTFTQAVKKDSDKFNAATGIKREYLVGNRAVLYSIAICVTEKGDQWMEDSPYGYTRNPTKPDGSDLISVWWKMKELGP
;
A
#
# COMPACT_ATOMS: atom_id res chain seq x y z
N MET A 1 14.04 -2.37 -24.02
CA MET A 1 14.10 -2.71 -22.59
C MET A 1 12.72 -3.20 -22.22
N ASP A 2 12.63 -4.48 -21.88
CA ASP A 2 11.37 -5.22 -21.80
C ASP A 2 10.56 -4.80 -20.56
N ASN A 3 9.29 -4.45 -20.79
CA ASN A 3 8.36 -3.88 -19.81
C ASN A 3 7.61 -4.98 -19.01
N SER A 4 8.05 -6.23 -19.11
CA SER A 4 7.36 -7.43 -18.66
C SER A 4 7.40 -7.70 -17.15
N TYR A 5 8.14 -6.90 -16.37
CA TYR A 5 8.19 -7.02 -14.89
C TYR A 5 7.17 -6.15 -14.13
N ARG A 6 6.36 -5.32 -14.82
CA ARG A 6 5.43 -4.39 -14.14
C ARG A 6 4.06 -5.00 -13.79
N SER A 7 3.72 -6.21 -14.25
CA SER A 7 2.34 -6.73 -14.16
C SER A 7 2.03 -7.65 -12.96
N SER A 8 2.94 -7.88 -12.02
CA SER A 8 2.62 -8.75 -10.86
C SER A 8 3.44 -8.47 -9.60
N SER A 9 3.38 -7.25 -9.07
CA SER A 9 3.80 -7.09 -7.68
C SER A 9 2.85 -7.91 -6.77
N PRO A 10 3.37 -8.76 -5.86
CA PRO A 10 2.52 -9.57 -4.98
C PRO A 10 1.72 -8.72 -3.98
N ILE A 11 2.16 -7.50 -3.69
CA ILE A 11 1.54 -6.61 -2.69
C ILE A 11 0.19 -6.05 -3.18
N PRO A 12 0.10 -5.38 -4.35
CA PRO A 12 -1.18 -4.95 -4.91
C PRO A 12 -2.17 -6.10 -5.11
N ASN A 13 -1.70 -7.29 -5.51
CA ASN A 13 -2.54 -8.48 -5.62
C ASN A 13 -3.11 -8.94 -4.27
N LEU A 14 -2.30 -8.89 -3.21
CA LEU A 14 -2.73 -9.20 -1.86
C LEU A 14 -3.78 -8.20 -1.37
N ILE A 15 -3.58 -6.91 -1.65
CA ILE A 15 -4.54 -5.86 -1.26
C ILE A 15 -5.84 -5.99 -2.06
N GLN A 16 -5.76 -6.26 -3.37
CA GLN A 16 -6.94 -6.50 -4.20
C GLN A 16 -7.71 -7.72 -3.70
N LYS A 17 -7.02 -8.83 -3.40
CA LYS A 17 -7.65 -10.03 -2.84
C LYS A 17 -8.36 -9.72 -1.52
N TRP A 18 -7.68 -9.05 -0.58
CA TRP A 18 -8.25 -8.64 0.69
C TRP A 18 -9.51 -7.77 0.50
N ALA A 19 -9.43 -6.77 -0.37
CA ALA A 19 -10.54 -5.87 -0.66
C ALA A 19 -11.75 -6.64 -1.21
N SER A 20 -11.53 -7.53 -2.18
CA SER A 20 -12.59 -8.35 -2.77
C SER A 20 -13.20 -9.34 -1.76
N GLU A 21 -12.39 -9.95 -0.89
CA GLU A 21 -12.87 -10.90 0.14
C GLU A 21 -13.58 -10.21 1.32
N ASN A 22 -13.31 -8.93 1.53
CA ASN A 22 -13.88 -8.14 2.63
C ASN A 22 -14.83 -7.04 2.13
N TYR A 23 -15.38 -7.17 0.91
CA TYR A 23 -16.23 -6.15 0.29
C TYR A 23 -17.32 -5.62 1.23
N ASP A 24 -18.09 -6.52 1.88
CA ASP A 24 -19.16 -6.12 2.78
C ASP A 24 -18.66 -5.30 3.99
N LYS A 25 -17.48 -5.64 4.52
CA LYS A 25 -16.85 -4.88 5.62
C LYS A 25 -16.36 -3.53 5.12
N VAL A 26 -15.80 -3.46 3.92
CA VAL A 26 -15.40 -2.20 3.27
C VAL A 26 -16.63 -1.32 3.06
N ALA A 27 -17.70 -1.86 2.48
CA ALA A 27 -18.96 -1.16 2.22
C ALA A 27 -19.60 -0.61 3.52
N ALA A 28 -19.47 -1.34 4.63
CA ALA A 28 -19.84 -0.83 5.94
C ALA A 28 -18.89 0.28 6.43
N ALA A 29 -17.57 0.06 6.35
CA ALA A 29 -16.55 0.95 6.88
C ALA A 29 -16.49 2.32 6.19
N ILE A 30 -16.69 2.39 4.87
CA ILE A 30 -16.64 3.64 4.09
C ILE A 30 -17.68 4.68 4.52
N ASN A 31 -18.74 4.24 5.22
CA ASN A 31 -19.79 5.11 5.73
C ASN A 31 -19.52 5.63 7.15
N PHE A 32 -18.50 5.11 7.84
CA PHE A 32 -18.14 5.55 9.19
C PHE A 32 -17.16 6.73 9.16
N LYS A 33 -17.47 7.75 9.96
CA LYS A 33 -16.58 8.92 10.14
C LYS A 33 -15.30 8.50 10.87
N GLY A 34 -14.15 8.78 10.25
CA GLY A 34 -12.85 8.77 10.93
C GLY A 34 -12.14 7.42 11.09
N GLY A 35 -12.48 6.40 10.29
CA GLY A 35 -11.94 5.05 10.54
C GLY A 35 -11.62 4.16 9.34
N TRP A 36 -12.20 4.38 8.16
CA TRP A 36 -12.01 3.46 7.01
C TRP A 36 -10.56 3.31 6.59
N GLU A 37 -9.86 4.41 6.27
CA GLU A 37 -8.45 4.34 5.84
C GLU A 37 -7.54 3.79 6.94
N GLY A 38 -7.75 4.23 8.19
CA GLY A 38 -6.98 3.72 9.34
C GLY A 38 -7.21 2.24 9.61
N TRP A 39 -8.44 1.74 9.40
CA TRP A 39 -8.76 0.31 9.47
C TRP A 39 -8.12 -0.46 8.31
N ALA A 40 -8.23 0.04 7.08
CA ALA A 40 -7.59 -0.56 5.90
C ALA A 40 -6.07 -0.70 6.09
N GLN A 41 -5.39 0.32 6.65
CA GLN A 41 -3.97 0.26 6.98
C GLN A 41 -3.64 -0.93 7.92
N VAL A 42 -4.49 -1.18 8.93
CA VAL A 42 -4.29 -2.28 9.89
C VAL A 42 -4.54 -3.64 9.25
N GLU A 43 -5.63 -3.78 8.48
CA GLU A 43 -5.97 -5.04 7.83
C GLU A 43 -4.94 -5.43 6.76
N ILE A 44 -4.52 -4.47 5.92
CA ILE A 44 -3.48 -4.71 4.91
C ILE A 44 -2.17 -5.14 5.57
N ALA A 45 -1.80 -4.50 6.69
CA ALA A 45 -0.61 -4.91 7.45
C ALA A 45 -0.74 -6.35 7.95
N TYR A 46 -1.90 -6.72 8.50
CA TYR A 46 -2.17 -8.07 8.97
C TYR A 46 -2.08 -9.10 7.83
N GLU A 47 -2.71 -8.84 6.69
CA GLU A 47 -2.68 -9.73 5.52
C GLU A 47 -1.26 -9.93 5.00
N MET A 48 -0.46 -8.86 4.96
CA MET A 48 0.96 -8.97 4.60
C MET A 48 1.75 -9.82 5.58
N VAL A 49 1.55 -9.64 6.89
CA VAL A 49 2.20 -10.49 7.90
C VAL A 49 1.81 -11.95 7.68
N GLN A 50 0.53 -12.26 7.45
CA GLN A 50 0.08 -13.63 7.21
C GLN A 50 0.69 -14.23 5.94
N ALA A 51 0.58 -13.53 4.81
CA ALA A 51 1.06 -14.02 3.51
C ALA A 51 2.55 -14.35 3.52
N TYR A 52 3.35 -13.56 4.23
CA TYR A 52 4.79 -13.72 4.26
C TYR A 52 5.33 -14.49 5.48
N SER A 53 4.50 -14.76 6.48
CA SER A 53 4.82 -15.72 7.56
C SER A 53 4.67 -17.17 7.10
N THR A 54 3.80 -17.43 6.12
CA THR A 54 3.30 -18.78 5.82
C THR A 54 4.28 -19.72 5.09
N PRO A 55 5.19 -19.30 4.19
CA PRO A 55 6.07 -20.25 3.51
C PRO A 55 7.33 -20.67 4.29
N MET A 56 7.64 -20.04 5.43
CA MET A 56 8.95 -20.21 6.09
C MET A 56 8.99 -21.19 7.26
N ILE A 57 7.91 -21.93 7.58
CA ILE A 57 7.84 -22.60 8.88
C ILE A 57 7.31 -24.04 8.82
N SER A 58 8.24 -25.00 8.92
CA SER A 58 7.99 -26.19 9.73
C SER A 58 7.90 -25.74 11.20
N ASP A 59 6.87 -26.17 11.94
CA ASP A 59 6.42 -25.67 13.25
C ASP A 59 7.49 -25.32 14.32
N ARG A 60 8.74 -25.76 14.17
CA ARG A 60 9.84 -25.48 15.10
C ARG A 60 10.46 -24.07 14.99
N HIS A 61 10.24 -23.32 13.90
CA HIS A 61 10.83 -21.97 13.71
C HIS A 61 9.88 -20.78 13.98
N ARG A 62 8.63 -21.00 14.43
CA ARG A 62 7.67 -19.92 14.73
C ARG A 62 8.11 -19.00 15.87
N ARG A 63 8.99 -19.45 16.75
CA ARG A 63 9.45 -18.68 17.92
C ARG A 63 10.67 -17.82 17.54
N GLY A 64 10.43 -16.65 16.94
CA GLY A 64 11.50 -15.65 16.74
C GLY A 64 11.36 -14.74 15.53
N ILE A 65 10.45 -15.06 14.61
CA ILE A 65 10.15 -14.23 13.43
C ILE A 65 9.25 -13.07 13.88
N LYS A 66 9.84 -11.88 14.08
CA LYS A 66 9.09 -10.66 14.39
C LYS A 66 8.95 -9.82 13.13
N PHE A 67 7.70 -9.56 12.74
CA PHE A 67 7.37 -8.46 11.86
C PHE A 67 7.31 -7.20 12.70
N ASP A 68 7.83 -6.10 12.17
CA ASP A 68 7.65 -4.78 12.77
C ASP A 68 6.81 -3.94 11.83
N VAL A 69 5.66 -3.48 12.35
CA VAL A 69 4.68 -2.68 11.63
C VAL A 69 4.57 -1.35 12.34
N THR A 70 4.95 -0.28 11.65
CA THR A 70 4.86 1.09 12.18
C THR A 70 3.95 1.92 11.29
N ARG A 71 2.96 2.60 11.89
CA ARG A 71 2.10 3.56 11.19
C ARG A 71 2.66 4.98 11.33
N GLU A 72 2.40 5.83 10.34
CA GLU A 72 2.72 7.27 10.40
C GLU A 72 4.21 7.56 10.69
N ALA A 73 5.11 6.80 10.06
CA ALA A 73 6.54 6.84 10.34
C ALA A 73 7.26 7.95 9.55
N LYS A 74 8.11 8.73 10.22
CA LYS A 74 8.97 9.75 9.61
C LYS A 74 10.22 9.12 8.99
N VAL A 75 10.08 8.54 7.79
CA VAL A 75 11.13 7.73 7.14
C VAL A 75 12.05 8.52 6.19
N TYR A 76 11.61 9.67 5.69
CA TYR A 76 12.34 10.43 4.68
C TYR A 76 13.45 11.26 5.32
N SER A 77 14.66 11.19 4.74
CA SER A 77 15.81 11.99 5.18
C SER A 77 15.72 13.42 4.67
N ASN A 78 15.21 13.61 3.45
CA ASN A 78 15.08 14.91 2.79
C ASN A 78 13.84 15.71 3.22
N LYS A 79 12.85 15.04 3.83
CA LYS A 79 11.58 15.62 4.31
C LYS A 79 11.25 15.06 5.69
N PRO A 80 11.94 15.51 6.76
CA PRO A 80 11.89 14.84 8.07
C PRO A 80 10.52 14.91 8.77
N ASP A 81 9.62 15.79 8.34
CA ASP A 81 8.26 15.90 8.88
C ASP A 81 7.22 15.07 8.14
N ASP A 82 7.54 14.65 6.91
CA ASP A 82 6.67 13.79 6.11
C ASP A 82 6.66 12.37 6.70
N ARG A 83 5.46 11.78 6.77
CA ARG A 83 5.22 10.46 7.36
C ARG A 83 4.61 9.51 6.35
N VAL A 84 5.16 8.32 6.14
CA VAL A 84 4.46 7.27 5.38
C VAL A 84 3.32 6.72 6.22
N ASP A 85 2.21 6.33 5.57
CA ASP A 85 1.04 5.76 6.26
C ASP A 85 1.41 4.46 6.99
N LEU A 86 2.23 3.61 6.35
CA LEU A 86 2.63 2.31 6.90
C LEU A 86 4.08 1.96 6.53
N VAL A 87 4.78 1.33 7.48
CA VAL A 87 6.07 0.65 7.29
C VAL A 87 5.91 -0.79 7.74
N ILE A 88 6.37 -1.73 6.92
CA ILE A 88 6.44 -3.14 7.27
C ILE A 88 7.89 -3.61 7.07
N HIS A 89 8.54 -3.95 8.18
CA HIS A 89 9.80 -4.69 8.17
C HIS A 89 9.52 -6.18 8.14
N MET A 90 9.96 -6.81 7.06
CA MET A 90 9.85 -8.26 6.91
C MET A 90 10.92 -8.95 7.75
N PRO A 91 10.60 -10.09 8.36
CA PRO A 91 11.59 -10.90 9.05
C PRO A 91 12.64 -11.42 8.08
N GLY A 92 13.90 -11.23 8.44
CA GLY A 92 15.05 -11.65 7.66
C GLY A 92 16.31 -11.09 8.28
N ASN A 93 17.45 -11.75 8.06
CA ASN A 93 18.73 -11.17 8.47
C ASN A 93 19.11 -10.11 7.44
N ALA A 94 19.09 -8.84 7.82
CA ALA A 94 19.43 -7.69 6.97
C ALA A 94 20.82 -7.77 6.33
N LEU A 95 21.70 -8.64 6.83
CA LEU A 95 23.04 -8.89 6.30
C LEU A 95 23.09 -9.98 5.22
N ARG A 96 21.98 -10.67 4.93
CA ARG A 96 21.92 -11.68 3.87
C ARG A 96 21.46 -11.07 2.55
N SER A 97 21.95 -11.62 1.45
CA SER A 97 21.56 -11.22 0.09
C SER A 97 20.10 -11.50 -0.25
N ASP A 98 19.43 -12.37 0.51
CA ASP A 98 18.00 -12.69 0.39
C ASP A 98 17.10 -11.84 1.30
N ALA A 99 17.66 -10.83 1.99
CA ALA A 99 16.89 -9.93 2.84
C ALA A 99 15.87 -9.15 2.01
N ARG A 100 14.60 -9.26 2.40
CA ARG A 100 13.51 -8.49 1.80
C ARG A 100 13.64 -7.03 2.22
N PRO A 101 13.37 -6.06 1.31
CA PRO A 101 13.41 -4.66 1.67
C PRO A 101 12.35 -4.35 2.74
N ALA A 102 12.49 -3.21 3.42
CA ALA A 102 11.36 -2.61 4.11
C ALA A 102 10.31 -2.17 3.07
N TYR A 103 9.04 -2.42 3.36
CA TYR A 103 7.95 -1.91 2.53
C TYR A 103 7.33 -0.67 3.17
N LEU A 104 7.30 0.41 2.43
CA LEU A 104 6.75 1.70 2.82
C LEU A 104 5.47 1.93 2.00
N PHE A 105 4.45 2.52 2.60
CA PHE A 105 3.17 2.75 1.92
C PHE A 105 2.70 4.19 2.11
N GLU A 106 2.33 4.82 0.99
CA GLU A 106 1.31 5.84 0.94
C GLU A 106 0.01 5.14 0.52
N LEU A 107 -1.02 5.17 1.34
CA LEU A 107 -2.30 4.51 1.11
C LEU A 107 -3.43 5.53 1.25
N LYS A 108 -4.14 5.78 0.15
CA LYS A 108 -5.39 6.53 0.18
C LYS A 108 -6.56 5.66 -0.18
N CYS A 109 -7.61 5.78 0.61
CA CYS A 109 -8.85 5.07 0.36
C CYS A 109 -9.95 6.08 0.02
N GLU A 110 -10.70 5.82 -1.04
CA GLU A 110 -11.88 6.60 -1.37
C GLU A 110 -12.90 6.48 -0.23
N SER A 111 -13.39 7.63 0.23
CA SER A 111 -14.45 7.73 1.23
C SER A 111 -15.77 8.00 0.52
N CYS A 112 -16.87 7.49 1.06
CA CYS A 112 -18.22 7.83 0.60
C CYS A 112 -18.95 8.75 1.58
N GLY A 113 -18.26 9.24 2.63
CA GLY A 113 -18.85 10.12 3.62
C GLY A 113 -19.12 11.53 3.07
N GLY A 114 -20.35 12.02 3.25
CA GLY A 114 -20.76 13.37 2.82
C GLY A 114 -21.38 13.39 1.41
N ASP A 115 -21.27 14.51 0.70
CA ASP A 115 -21.73 14.57 -0.69
C ASP A 115 -20.69 13.97 -1.64
N ALA A 116 -21.17 13.29 -2.70
CA ALA A 116 -20.32 12.54 -3.62
C ALA A 116 -19.27 13.41 -4.35
N VAL A 117 -19.57 14.69 -4.61
CA VAL A 117 -18.64 15.61 -5.28
C VAL A 117 -17.51 16.00 -4.33
N THR A 118 -17.82 16.32 -3.08
CA THR A 118 -16.82 16.62 -2.06
C THR A 118 -15.97 15.39 -1.74
N ALA A 119 -16.58 14.22 -1.60
CA ALA A 119 -15.88 12.97 -1.34
C ALA A 119 -14.84 12.66 -2.43
N LEU A 120 -15.25 12.71 -3.70
CA LEU A 120 -14.34 12.52 -4.83
C LEU A 120 -13.24 13.59 -4.87
N ARG A 121 -13.58 14.87 -4.66
CA ARG A 121 -12.58 15.96 -4.63
C ARG A 121 -11.55 15.74 -3.52
N THR A 122 -11.97 15.33 -2.33
CA THR A 122 -11.06 15.05 -1.22
C THR A 122 -10.13 13.87 -1.53
N PHE A 123 -10.69 12.78 -2.08
CA PHE A 123 -9.92 11.61 -2.49
C PHE A 123 -8.86 11.98 -3.54
N THR A 124 -9.27 12.62 -4.63
CA THR A 124 -8.37 13.01 -5.74
C THR A 124 -7.27 13.99 -5.31
N GLN A 125 -7.58 14.95 -4.43
CA GLN A 125 -6.57 15.84 -3.84
C GLN A 125 -5.57 15.08 -2.95
N ALA A 126 -6.04 14.10 -2.17
CA ALA A 126 -5.19 13.27 -1.34
C ALA A 126 -4.27 12.39 -2.19
N VAL A 127 -4.80 11.72 -3.23
CA VAL A 127 -3.99 10.93 -4.17
C VAL A 127 -2.93 11.78 -4.87
N LYS A 128 -3.28 13.02 -5.26
CA LYS A 128 -2.32 13.97 -5.82
C LYS A 128 -1.18 14.26 -4.85
N LYS A 129 -1.50 14.60 -3.59
CA LYS A 129 -0.50 14.90 -2.56
C LYS A 129 0.45 13.72 -2.34
N ASP A 130 -0.09 12.52 -2.27
CA ASP A 130 0.70 11.30 -2.11
C ASP A 130 1.55 11.00 -3.33
N SER A 131 1.04 11.26 -4.53
CA SER A 131 1.82 11.16 -5.76
C SER A 131 2.98 12.17 -5.79
N ASP A 132 2.77 13.42 -5.37
CA ASP A 132 3.81 14.44 -5.31
C ASP A 132 4.89 14.07 -4.29
N LYS A 133 4.48 13.54 -3.15
CA LYS A 133 5.37 13.01 -2.11
C LYS A 133 6.15 11.80 -2.60
N PHE A 134 5.48 10.84 -3.23
CA PHE A 134 6.08 9.69 -3.88
C PHE A 134 7.12 10.14 -4.91
N ASN A 135 6.83 11.13 -5.75
CA ASN A 135 7.80 11.61 -6.75
C ASN A 135 9.00 12.32 -6.10
N ALA A 136 8.76 13.13 -5.07
CA ALA A 136 9.79 13.90 -4.38
C ALA A 136 10.61 13.10 -3.35
N ALA A 137 10.18 11.89 -2.98
CA ALA A 137 10.87 11.08 -1.98
C ALA A 137 12.29 10.71 -2.44
N THR A 138 13.31 11.17 -1.74
CA THR A 138 14.71 10.80 -1.98
C THR A 138 15.40 10.61 -0.64
N GLY A 139 16.21 9.55 -0.52
CA GLY A 139 16.90 9.21 0.73
C GLY A 139 15.96 8.72 1.84
N ILE A 140 16.18 7.51 2.31
CA ILE A 140 15.49 6.93 3.46
C ILE A 140 16.45 6.85 4.64
N LYS A 141 15.96 7.18 5.84
CA LYS A 141 16.79 7.09 7.05
C LYS A 141 17.26 5.64 7.24
N ARG A 142 18.52 5.46 7.65
CA ARG A 142 19.19 4.15 7.64
C ARG A 142 18.46 3.09 8.44
N GLU A 143 17.79 3.46 9.52
CA GLU A 143 17.03 2.54 10.37
C GLU A 143 15.82 1.89 9.68
N TYR A 144 15.34 2.46 8.56
CA TYR A 144 14.24 1.90 7.76
C TYR A 144 14.73 1.16 6.50
N LEU A 145 16.04 0.98 6.34
CA LEU A 145 16.61 0.24 5.22
C LEU A 145 16.90 -1.20 5.63
N VAL A 146 16.58 -2.15 4.74
CA VAL A 146 17.02 -3.55 4.88
C VAL A 146 17.89 -3.87 3.67
N GLY A 147 19.14 -4.25 3.90
CA GLY A 147 20.10 -4.45 2.80
C GLY A 147 20.33 -3.19 1.97
N ASN A 148 20.32 -1.99 2.59
CA ASN A 148 20.42 -0.67 1.96
C ASN A 148 19.28 -0.29 1.01
N ARG A 149 18.14 -0.96 1.10
CA ARG A 149 16.97 -0.68 0.26
C ARG A 149 15.66 -0.68 1.03
N ALA A 150 14.73 0.12 0.55
CA ALA A 150 13.31 0.11 0.88
C ALA A 150 12.50 0.20 -0.41
N VAL A 151 11.27 -0.30 -0.41
CA VAL A 151 10.36 -0.16 -1.55
C VAL A 151 9.16 0.63 -1.09
N LEU A 152 8.98 1.81 -1.70
CA LEU A 152 7.81 2.64 -1.48
C LEU A 152 6.73 2.26 -2.48
N TYR A 153 5.56 1.91 -1.95
CA TYR A 153 4.31 1.79 -2.69
C TYR A 153 3.47 3.03 -2.46
N SER A 154 2.83 3.49 -3.52
CA SER A 154 1.72 4.44 -3.44
C SER A 154 0.48 3.74 -3.98
N ILE A 155 -0.55 3.64 -3.15
CA ILE A 155 -1.73 2.80 -3.37
C ILE A 155 -2.98 3.65 -3.19
N ALA A 156 -3.89 3.54 -4.15
CA ALA A 156 -5.22 4.13 -4.08
C ALA A 156 -6.27 3.02 -4.16
N ILE A 157 -7.22 3.00 -3.23
CA ILE A 157 -8.35 2.07 -3.21
C ILE A 157 -9.61 2.85 -3.58
N CYS A 158 -10.20 2.51 -4.72
CA CYS A 158 -11.44 3.11 -5.22
C CYS A 158 -12.62 2.19 -4.93
N VAL A 159 -13.71 2.76 -4.41
CA VAL A 159 -14.96 2.05 -4.08
C VAL A 159 -16.13 2.55 -4.92
N THR A 160 -15.90 3.55 -5.79
CA THR A 160 -16.88 4.03 -6.76
C THR A 160 -16.31 4.02 -8.18
N GLU A 161 -17.19 3.91 -9.17
CA GLU A 161 -16.84 4.02 -10.59
C GLU A 161 -16.19 5.37 -10.92
N LYS A 162 -16.60 6.46 -10.25
CA LYS A 162 -16.03 7.80 -10.49
C LYS A 162 -14.60 7.92 -9.97
N GLY A 163 -14.32 7.31 -8.80
CA GLY A 163 -12.97 7.21 -8.27
C GLY A 163 -12.07 6.40 -9.19
N ASP A 164 -12.57 5.24 -9.67
CA ASP A 164 -11.86 4.37 -10.60
C ASP A 164 -11.56 5.05 -11.93
N GLN A 165 -12.56 5.70 -12.54
CA GLN A 165 -12.39 6.44 -13.80
C GLN A 165 -11.40 7.59 -13.65
N TRP A 166 -11.45 8.34 -12.54
CA TRP A 166 -10.49 9.40 -12.32
C TRP A 166 -9.06 8.87 -12.20
N MET A 167 -8.85 7.74 -11.54
CA MET A 167 -7.53 7.11 -11.45
C MET A 167 -7.01 6.68 -12.82
N GLU A 168 -7.89 6.13 -13.68
CA GLU A 168 -7.57 5.76 -15.06
C GLU A 168 -7.12 6.97 -15.89
N ASP A 169 -7.85 8.08 -15.77
CA ASP A 169 -7.56 9.33 -16.49
C ASP A 169 -6.39 10.11 -15.85
N SER A 170 -5.91 9.69 -14.67
CA SER A 170 -4.96 10.47 -13.89
C SER A 170 -3.56 10.50 -14.54
N PRO A 171 -2.87 11.66 -14.56
CA PRO A 171 -1.53 11.76 -15.12
C PRO A 171 -0.44 11.24 -14.15
N TYR A 172 -0.82 10.60 -13.04
CA TYR A 172 0.09 10.28 -11.94
C TYR A 172 0.78 8.92 -12.07
N GLY A 173 0.53 8.20 -13.17
CA GLY A 173 1.24 6.98 -13.56
C GLY A 173 0.92 5.78 -12.68
N TYR A 174 -0.29 5.71 -12.12
CA TYR A 174 -0.77 4.53 -11.42
C TYR A 174 -1.12 3.43 -12.43
N THR A 175 -0.94 2.18 -12.01
CA THR A 175 -1.37 0.99 -12.74
C THR A 175 -2.55 0.39 -11.99
N ARG A 176 -3.64 0.10 -12.71
CA ARG A 176 -4.77 -0.64 -12.14
C ARG A 176 -4.33 -2.09 -11.91
N ASN A 177 -4.57 -2.61 -10.71
CA ASN A 177 -4.36 -4.03 -10.46
C ASN A 177 -5.41 -4.84 -11.23
N PRO A 178 -5.06 -6.02 -11.78
CA PRO A 178 -6.04 -6.85 -12.46
C PRO A 178 -7.21 -7.18 -11.54
N THR A 179 -8.42 -6.99 -12.06
CA THR A 179 -9.65 -7.43 -11.43
C THR A 179 -9.99 -8.85 -11.87
N LYS A 180 -10.95 -9.48 -11.18
CA LYS A 180 -11.52 -10.76 -11.59
C LYS A 180 -11.99 -10.68 -13.06
N PRO A 181 -11.77 -11.73 -13.86
CA PRO A 181 -12.14 -11.73 -15.28
C PRO A 181 -13.63 -11.47 -15.55
N ASP A 182 -14.49 -11.70 -14.55
CA ASP A 182 -15.94 -11.47 -14.61
C ASP A 182 -16.33 -10.01 -14.32
N GLY A 183 -15.37 -9.12 -14.04
CA GLY A 183 -15.63 -7.71 -13.72
C GLY A 183 -16.37 -7.50 -12.40
N SER A 184 -16.47 -8.52 -11.54
CA SER A 184 -17.23 -8.46 -10.29
C SER A 184 -16.52 -7.73 -9.15
N ASP A 185 -15.29 -7.26 -9.35
CA ASP A 185 -14.59 -6.50 -8.32
C ASP A 185 -15.22 -5.11 -8.18
N LEU A 186 -15.96 -4.96 -7.08
CA LEU A 186 -16.62 -3.72 -6.69
C LEU A 186 -15.64 -2.70 -6.08
N ILE A 187 -14.37 -3.07 -5.93
CA ILE A 187 -13.29 -2.25 -5.40
C ILE A 187 -12.09 -2.39 -6.33
N SER A 188 -11.55 -1.26 -6.77
CA SER A 188 -10.35 -1.21 -7.61
C SER A 188 -9.13 -0.79 -6.80
N VAL A 189 -8.03 -1.52 -6.96
CA VAL A 189 -6.73 -1.14 -6.39
C VAL A 189 -5.83 -0.59 -7.48
N TRP A 190 -5.35 0.63 -7.29
CA TRP A 190 -4.40 1.31 -8.16
C TRP A 190 -3.08 1.47 -7.44
N TRP A 191 -1.96 1.27 -8.13
CA TRP A 191 -0.67 1.31 -7.48
C TRP A 191 0.46 1.80 -8.40
N LYS A 192 1.51 2.31 -7.76
CA LYS A 192 2.84 2.47 -8.33
C LYS A 192 3.89 2.21 -7.26
N MET A 193 5.12 1.89 -7.67
CA MET A 193 6.20 1.61 -6.74
C MET A 193 7.52 2.22 -7.19
N LYS A 194 8.41 2.43 -6.22
CA LYS A 194 9.81 2.77 -6.47
C LYS A 194 10.70 2.18 -5.38
N GLU A 195 11.90 1.78 -5.78
CA GLU A 195 12.95 1.41 -4.84
C GLU A 195 13.67 2.68 -4.36
N LEU A 196 14.01 2.70 -3.07
CA LEU A 196 14.68 3.78 -2.39
C LEU A 196 15.91 3.25 -1.67
N GLY A 197 16.99 4.02 -1.72
CA GLY A 197 18.22 3.78 -1.00
C GLY A 197 18.53 4.89 0.00
N PRO A 198 19.73 4.85 0.60
CA PRO A 198 20.22 5.93 1.47
C PRO A 198 20.27 7.28 0.76
#